data_AF-A0A9X1GR15-F1
#
_entry.id   AF-A0A9X1GR15-F1
#
_cell.length_a   1.000
_cell.length_b   1.000
_cell.length_c   1.000
_cell.angle_alpha   90.00
_cell.angle_beta   90.00
_cell.angle_gamma   90.00
#
_symmetry.space_group_name_H-M   'P 1'
#
loop_
_entity.id
_entity.type
_entity.pdbx_description
1 polymer ?
#
loop_
_entity_poly.entity_id
_entity_poly.type
_entity_poly.pdbx_seq_one_letter_code
_entity_poly.pdbx_strand_id
1 'polypeptide(L)'
;MPQTILNEILNQLDSLEQDELQQLNQAIQICLTDKAQANQITKFHQALLSSGLVKQIKHPADSQEQERKLIQVQGKPVSQTIIEERR
;
A
#
# COMPACT_ATOMS: atom_id res chain seq x y z
N MET A 1 -15.47 -22.63 6.88
CA MET A 1 -14.03 -22.91 7.11
C MET A 1 -13.27 -21.94 8.04
N PRO A 2 -13.75 -20.75 8.47
CA PRO A 2 -12.96 -19.91 9.41
C PRO A 2 -13.11 -20.28 10.90
N GLN A 3 -14.17 -21.02 11.25
CA GLN A 3 -14.44 -21.41 12.65
C GLN A 3 -13.44 -22.45 13.18
N THR A 4 -12.90 -23.31 12.31
CA THR A 4 -11.93 -24.34 12.68
C THR A 4 -10.60 -23.73 13.15
N ILE A 5 -10.13 -22.70 12.43
CA ILE A 5 -8.89 -21.97 12.75
C ILE A 5 -9.04 -21.21 14.07
N LEU A 6 -10.20 -20.59 14.31
CA LEU A 6 -10.47 -19.89 15.57
C LEU A 6 -10.44 -20.85 16.75
N ASN A 7 -11.04 -22.03 16.61
CA ASN A 7 -11.06 -23.03 17.68
C ASN A 7 -9.67 -23.62 17.95
N GLU A 8 -8.83 -23.80 16.93
CA GLU A 8 -7.43 -24.21 17.12
C GLU A 8 -6.62 -23.17 17.89
N ILE A 9 -6.78 -21.89 17.57
CA ILE A 9 -6.11 -20.79 18.28
C ILE A 9 -6.58 -20.75 19.75
N LEU A 10 -7.88 -20.91 20.01
CA LEU A 10 -8.43 -20.95 21.37
C LEU A 10 -7.89 -22.12 22.19
N ASN A 11 -7.75 -23.30 21.59
CA ASN A 11 -7.18 -24.47 22.26
C ASN A 11 -5.67 -24.29 22.53
N GLN A 12 -4.96 -23.56 21.67
CA GLN A 12 -3.56 -23.24 21.89
C GLN A 12 -3.38 -22.24 23.02
N LEU A 13 -4.30 -21.27 23.18
CA LEU A 13 -4.30 -20.26 24.24
C LEU A 13 -4.25 -20.86 25.66
N ASP A 14 -4.87 -22.02 25.89
CA ASP A 14 -4.86 -22.71 27.19
C ASP A 14 -3.47 -23.21 27.60
N SER A 15 -2.53 -23.31 26.66
CA SER A 15 -1.15 -23.77 26.90
C SER A 15 -0.13 -22.65 27.08
N LEU A 16 -0.50 -21.40 26.84
CA LEU A 16 0.41 -20.25 26.93
C LEU A 16 0.49 -19.70 28.35
N GLU A 17 1.68 -19.25 28.72
CA GLU A 17 1.89 -18.55 29.99
C GLU A 17 1.32 -17.13 29.95
N GLN A 18 1.10 -16.54 31.13
CA GLN A 18 0.47 -15.23 31.28
C GLN A 18 1.21 -14.11 30.51
N ASP A 19 2.54 -14.17 30.45
CA ASP A 19 3.36 -13.20 29.72
C ASP A 19 3.19 -13.35 28.19
N GLU A 20 3.08 -14.58 27.69
CA GLU A 20 2.86 -14.85 26.27
C GLU A 20 1.45 -14.43 25.83
N LEU A 21 0.44 -14.61 26.70
CA LEU A 21 -0.91 -14.11 26.48
C LEU A 21 -0.96 -12.57 26.39
N GLN A 22 -0.13 -11.86 27.17
CA GLN A 22 -0.02 -10.41 27.07
C GLN A 22 0.61 -9.99 25.74
N GLN A 23 1.67 -10.67 25.30
CA GLN A 23 2.30 -10.42 23.99
C GLN A 23 1.34 -10.68 22.83
N LEU A 24 0.58 -11.78 22.90
CA LEU A 24 -0.44 -12.11 21.91
C LEU A 24 -1.53 -11.04 21.84
N ASN A 25 -2.04 -10.59 22.99
CA ASN A 25 -3.05 -9.53 23.03
C ASN A 25 -2.51 -8.24 22.41
N GLN A 26 -1.26 -7.87 22.67
CA GLN A 26 -0.63 -6.71 22.06
C GLN A 26 -0.53 -6.84 20.52
N ALA A 27 -0.11 -8.01 20.02
CA ALA A 27 -0.05 -8.29 18.59
C ALA A 27 -1.43 -8.23 17.92
N ILE A 28 -2.46 -8.74 18.59
CA ILE A 28 -3.85 -8.67 18.11
C ILE A 28 -4.31 -7.21 18.03
N GLN A 29 -4.04 -6.40 19.04
CA GLN A 29 -4.41 -4.98 19.06
C GLN A 29 -3.76 -4.20 17.92
N ILE A 30 -2.48 -4.46 17.64
CA ILE A 30 -1.77 -3.86 16.49
C ILE A 30 -2.47 -4.26 15.18
N CYS A 31 -2.73 -5.56 14.98
CA CYS A 31 -3.38 -6.04 13.76
C CYS A 31 -4.79 -5.46 13.58
N LEU A 32 -5.56 -5.32 14.66
CA LEU A 32 -6.88 -4.68 14.64
C LEU A 32 -6.80 -3.19 14.31
N THR A 33 -5.80 -2.49 14.85
CA THR A 33 -5.57 -1.06 14.60
C THR A 33 -5.21 -0.81 13.13
N ASP A 34 -4.29 -1.60 12.57
CA ASP A 34 -3.89 -1.51 11.16
C ASP A 34 -5.08 -1.79 10.23
N LYS A 35 -5.88 -2.81 10.54
CA LYS A 35 -7.10 -3.12 9.80
C LYS A 35 -8.14 -1.99 9.90
N ALA A 36 -8.29 -1.38 11.06
CA ALA A 36 -9.20 -0.26 11.26
C ALA A 36 -8.76 0.98 10.46
N GLN A 37 -7.45 1.28 10.46
CA GLN A 37 -6.88 2.38 9.67
C GLN A 37 -7.04 2.15 8.16
N ALA A 38 -6.75 0.93 7.68
CA ALA A 38 -6.97 0.56 6.28
C ALA A 38 -8.45 0.71 5.87
N ASN A 39 -9.37 0.33 6.76
CA ASN A 39 -10.81 0.49 6.54
C ASN A 39 -11.23 1.97 6.51
N GLN A 40 -10.68 2.81 7.38
CA GLN A 40 -10.91 4.27 7.35
C GLN A 40 -10.43 4.90 6.03
N ILE A 41 -9.23 4.55 5.57
CA ILE A 41 -8.67 5.03 4.30
C ILE A 41 -9.57 4.62 3.13
N THR A 42 -10.04 3.37 3.14
CA THR A 42 -10.94 2.86 2.10
C THR A 42 -12.27 3.62 2.08
N LYS A 43 -12.86 3.89 3.26
CA LYS A 43 -14.07 4.72 3.38
C LYS A 43 -13.85 6.14 2.87
N PHE A 44 -12.71 6.75 3.19
CA PHE A 44 -12.35 8.09 2.72
C PHE A 44 -12.23 8.13 1.19
N HIS A 45 -11.50 7.18 0.59
CA HIS A 45 -11.37 7.07 -0.87
C HIS A 45 -12.73 6.86 -1.55
N GLN A 46 -13.61 6.05 -0.96
CA GLN A 46 -14.95 5.83 -1.49
C GLN A 46 -15.82 7.08 -1.41
N ALA A 47 -15.66 7.91 -0.37
CA ALA A 47 -16.32 9.20 -0.26
C ALA A 47 -15.84 10.20 -1.32
N LEU A 48 -14.55 10.20 -1.67
CA LEU A 48 -14.02 11.03 -2.76
C LEU A 48 -14.58 10.62 -4.12
N LEU A 49 -14.76 9.32 -4.36
CA LEU A 49 -15.40 8.82 -5.57
C LEU A 49 -16.88 9.22 -5.63
N SER A 50 -17.63 9.00 -4.54
CA SER A 50 -19.07 9.25 -4.52
C SER A 50 -19.43 10.73 -4.60
N SER A 51 -18.57 11.61 -4.08
CA SER A 51 -18.69 13.06 -4.23
C SER A 51 -18.30 13.58 -5.62
N GLY A 52 -17.79 12.72 -6.50
CA GLY A 52 -17.36 13.09 -7.85
C GLY A 52 -16.06 13.90 -7.89
N LEU A 53 -15.36 14.04 -6.75
CA LEU A 53 -14.07 14.73 -6.68
C LEU A 53 -12.97 13.97 -7.42
N VAL A 54 -13.05 12.64 -7.45
CA VAL A 54 -12.15 11.78 -8.23
C VAL A 54 -12.94 10.83 -9.12
N LYS A 55 -12.40 10.51 -10.30
CA LYS A 55 -13.05 9.61 -11.26
C LYS A 55 -12.81 8.13 -10.96
N GLN A 56 -11.65 7.80 -10.38
CA GLN A 56 -11.24 6.43 -10.08
C GLN A 56 -10.17 6.43 -8.98
N ILE A 57 -10.17 5.40 -8.13
CA ILE A 57 -9.09 5.15 -7.16
C ILE A 57 -8.12 4.18 -7.82
N LYS A 58 -6.91 4.67 -8.11
CA LYS A 58 -5.85 3.83 -8.66
C LYS A 58 -5.28 2.98 -7.54
N HIS A 59 -5.17 1.67 -7.77
CA HIS A 59 -4.34 0.85 -6.90
C HIS A 59 -2.89 1.25 -7.13
N PRO A 60 -2.06 1.34 -6.08
CA PRO A 60 -0.62 1.37 -6.30
C PRO A 60 -0.32 0.10 -7.08
N ALA A 61 0.05 0.25 -8.35
CA ALA A 61 0.68 -0.84 -9.06
C ALA A 61 1.90 -1.20 -8.21
N ASP A 62 2.01 -2.47 -7.80
CA ASP A 62 3.22 -2.99 -7.17
C ASP A 62 4.39 -2.34 -7.88
N SER A 63 5.09 -1.48 -7.16
CA SER A 63 6.21 -0.73 -7.67
C SER A 63 7.36 -1.72 -7.81
N GLN A 64 7.26 -2.62 -8.79
CA GLN A 64 8.38 -2.76 -9.70
C GLN A 64 8.62 -1.34 -10.17
N GLU A 65 9.64 -0.71 -9.59
CA GLU A 65 10.26 0.47 -10.15
C GLU A 65 10.41 0.16 -11.63
N GLN A 66 9.47 0.64 -12.44
CA GLN A 66 9.58 0.50 -13.87
C GLN A 66 10.76 1.38 -14.20
N GLU A 67 11.92 0.75 -14.28
CA GLU A 67 13.19 1.36 -14.59
C GLU A 67 12.93 2.21 -15.82
N ARG A 68 12.88 3.53 -15.61
CA ARG A 68 12.35 4.45 -16.62
C ARG A 68 13.31 4.38 -17.79
N LYS A 69 12.90 3.70 -18.86
CA LYS A 69 13.72 3.57 -20.05
C LYS A 69 13.96 4.95 -20.63
N LEU A 70 15.24 5.29 -20.81
CA LEU A 70 15.64 6.50 -21.51
C LEU A 70 14.99 6.49 -22.90
N ILE A 71 14.23 7.54 -23.20
CA ILE A 71 13.63 7.72 -24.53
C ILE A 71 14.74 8.22 -25.44
N GLN A 72 15.04 7.46 -26.48
CA GLN A 72 15.99 7.88 -27.51
C GLN A 72 15.35 8.99 -28.35
N VAL A 73 15.88 10.21 -28.23
CA VAL A 73 15.45 11.34 -29.04
C VAL A 73 16.16 11.30 -30.40
N GLN A 74 15.41 11.34 -31.49
CA GLN A 74 15.97 11.54 -32.83
C GLN A 74 16.07 13.05 -33.08
N GLY A 75 17.28 13.59 -32.98
CA GLY A 75 17.56 15.00 -33.23
C GLY A 75 18.91 15.42 -32.66
N LYS A 76 19.43 16.55 -33.16
CA LYS A 76 20.62 17.16 -32.53
C LYS A 76 20.25 17.58 -31.10
N PRO A 77 21.16 17.44 -30.13
CA PRO A 77 20.91 17.92 -28.79
C PRO A 77 20.67 19.43 -28.83
N VAL A 78 19.74 19.92 -28.02
CA VAL A 78 19.38 21.36 -27.96
C VAL A 78 20.61 22.25 -27.77
N SER A 79 21.62 21.75 -27.03
CA SER A 79 22.92 22.42 -26.88
C SER A 79 23.62 22.69 -28.22
N GLN A 80 23.56 21.75 -29.16
CA GLN A 80 24.14 21.92 -30.50
C GLN A 80 23.32 22.90 -31.35
N THR A 81 21.97 22.85 -31.26
CA THR A 81 21.10 23.80 -31.99
C THR A 81 21.33 25.24 -31.53
N ILE A 82 21.47 25.48 -30.22
CA ILE A 82 21.71 26.84 -29.67
C ILE A 82 23.07 27.39 -30.13
N ILE A 83 24.09 26.54 -30.26
CA ILE A 83 25.43 26.96 -30.72
C ILE A 83 25.42 27.31 -32.21
N GLU A 84 24.68 26.57 -33.04
CA GLU A 84 24.58 26.82 -34.47
C GLU A 84 23.81 28.11 -34.80
N GLU A 85 22.75 28.47 -34.05
CA GLU A 85 21.96 29.69 -34.32
C GLU A 85 22.58 31.01 -33.82
N ARG A 86 23.60 30.96 -32.95
CA ARG A 86 24.26 32.15 -32.39
C ARG A 86 25.57 32.52 -33.10
N ARG A 87 25.89 31.86 -34.21
CA ARG A 87 27.04 32.17 -35.07
C ARG A 87 26.64 33.01 -36.27
#